data_AF-A0A349LVJ2-F1
#
_entry.id   AF-A0A349LVJ2-F1
#
_cell.length_a   1.000
_cell.length_b   1.000
_cell.length_c   1.000
_cell.angle_alpha   90.00
_cell.angle_beta   90.00
_cell.angle_gamma   90.00
#
_symmetry.space_group_name_H-M   'P 1'
#
loop_
_entity.id
_entity.type
_entity.pdbx_description
1 polymer ?
#
loop_
_entity_poly.entity_id
_entity_poly.type
_entity_poly.pdbx_seq_one_letter_code
_entity_poly.pdbx_strand_id
1 'polypeptide(L)'
;MNRPRLKMRLGDLLVHEGILAEADLQRALVQQKQSGRKLGATLIELGVLTEDQLLQFLAQQLNVAFLDIAQRRLDPKAAQLLPEVQARRYRALVLEDRGDSVLLGMSDPADLAALDQLAVLLEPKELELAVVRESQLMQAFNQLYRRTQEIRSIAHQLQEEYRDADTVDFSALSTENDKDNTIVRLLQSLFEDAVQVGASDIHIEPDDGVLRLRQRIDGVLHESLLKETAIAPALVLRLKLMAGLDISEKRLPQDGRFQIRVKGQTIDVRMSTMPVQ
;
A
#
# COMPACT_ATOMS: atom_id res chain seq x y z
N MET A 1 -3.20 -24.77 5.49
CA MET A 1 -1.91 -24.04 5.53
C MET A 1 -0.99 -24.61 6.60
N ASN A 2 0.18 -25.12 6.22
CA ASN A 2 1.19 -25.58 7.18
C ASN A 2 1.87 -24.34 7.77
N ARG A 3 1.55 -24.00 9.02
CA ARG A 3 2.02 -22.77 9.67
C ARG A 3 3.51 -22.88 10.01
N PRO A 4 4.39 -22.03 9.48
CA PRO A 4 5.79 -22.07 9.85
C PRO A 4 5.92 -21.59 11.30
N ARG A 5 6.41 -22.47 12.18
CA ARG A 5 6.70 -22.13 13.59
C ARG A 5 8.07 -22.67 13.94
N LEU A 6 8.86 -21.83 14.62
CA LEU A 6 10.10 -22.27 15.25
C LEU A 6 9.76 -23.28 16.36
N LYS A 7 10.43 -24.44 16.34
CA LYS A 7 10.24 -25.51 17.34
C LYS A 7 10.78 -25.14 18.72
N MET A 8 11.69 -24.16 18.80
CA MET A 8 12.35 -23.67 20.01
C MET A 8 12.56 -22.15 19.89
N ARG A 9 13.01 -21.50 20.98
CA ARG A 9 13.32 -20.05 20.94
C ARG A 9 14.48 -19.79 19.98
N LEU A 10 14.43 -18.64 19.30
CA LEU A 10 15.44 -18.24 18.30
C LEU A 10 16.87 -18.32 18.84
N GLY A 11 17.12 -17.78 20.04
CA GLY A 11 18.45 -17.79 20.65
C GLY A 11 18.99 -19.19 20.89
N ASP A 12 18.15 -20.08 21.42
CA ASP A 12 18.54 -21.46 21.72
C ASP A 12 18.84 -22.24 20.43
N LEU A 13 18.07 -22.01 19.36
CA LEU A 13 18.33 -22.63 18.05
C LEU A 13 19.63 -22.13 17.42
N LEU A 14 19.93 -20.83 17.52
CA LEU A 14 21.18 -20.26 17.00
C LEU A 14 22.41 -20.85 17.70
N VAL A 15 22.31 -21.11 19.01
CA VAL A 15 23.38 -21.78 19.77
C VAL A 15 23.47 -23.26 19.39
N HIS A 16 22.33 -23.95 19.30
CA HIS A 16 22.28 -25.38 18.95
C HIS A 16 22.90 -25.67 17.58
N GLU A 17 22.62 -24.83 16.57
CA GLU A 17 23.19 -24.95 15.21
C GLU A 17 24.63 -24.42 15.10
N GLY A 18 25.24 -23.98 16.21
CA GLY A 18 26.63 -23.51 16.27
C GLY A 18 26.88 -22.16 15.58
N ILE A 19 25.81 -21.42 15.27
CA ILE A 19 25.89 -20.08 14.65
C ILE A 19 26.31 -19.04 15.68
N LEU A 20 26.03 -19.29 16.96
CA LEU A 20 26.26 -18.37 18.05
C LEU A 20 26.84 -19.07 19.28
N ALA A 21 27.80 -18.45 19.95
CA ALA A 21 28.25 -18.93 21.26
C ALA A 21 27.25 -18.57 22.36
N GLU A 22 27.08 -19.45 23.35
CA GLU A 22 26.16 -19.21 24.48
C GLU A 22 26.48 -17.91 25.23
N ALA A 23 27.77 -17.57 25.36
CA ALA A 23 28.21 -16.31 25.98
C ALA A 23 27.69 -15.07 25.23
N ASP A 24 27.67 -15.11 23.90
CA ASP A 24 27.15 -14.02 23.08
C ASP A 24 25.62 -13.93 23.14
N LEU A 25 24.92 -15.07 23.30
CA LEU A 25 23.48 -15.07 23.54
C LEU A 25 23.14 -14.34 24.83
N GLN A 26 23.84 -14.67 25.91
CA GLN A 26 23.62 -14.03 27.21
C GLN A 26 23.87 -12.53 27.16
N ARG A 27 24.95 -12.09 26.50
CA ARG A 27 25.25 -10.67 26.28
C ARG A 27 24.12 -9.98 25.51
N ALA A 28 23.65 -10.60 24.42
CA ALA A 28 22.56 -10.05 23.62
C ALA A 28 21.23 -9.97 24.40
N LEU A 29 20.90 -10.97 25.22
CA LEU A 29 19.70 -10.96 26.06
C LEU A 29 19.72 -9.86 27.13
N VAL A 30 20.89 -9.59 27.73
CA VAL A 30 21.05 -8.47 28.67
C VAL A 30 20.79 -7.14 27.98
N GLN A 31 21.37 -6.91 26.80
CA GLN A 31 21.18 -5.69 26.03
C GLN A 31 19.75 -5.57 25.44
N GLN A 32 19.13 -6.70 25.10
CA GLN A 32 17.73 -6.75 24.66
C GLN A 32 16.79 -6.25 25.77
N LYS A 33 17.01 -6.69 27.02
CA LYS A 33 16.21 -6.24 28.16
C LYS A 33 16.31 -4.73 28.40
N GLN A 34 17.47 -4.14 28.13
CA GLN A 34 17.71 -2.71 28.30
C GLN A 34 17.11 -1.88 27.17
N SER A 35 17.17 -2.37 25.93
CA SER A 35 16.72 -1.63 24.73
C SER A 35 15.26 -1.89 24.34
N GLY A 36 14.67 -3.00 24.76
CA GLY A 36 13.33 -3.43 24.34
C GLY A 36 13.23 -3.92 22.88
N ARG A 37 14.34 -4.00 22.15
CA ARG A 37 14.37 -4.41 20.73
C ARG A 37 14.18 -5.94 20.57
N LYS A 38 13.94 -6.39 19.34
CA LYS A 38 13.95 -7.83 18.99
C LYS A 38 15.37 -8.40 19.12
N LEU A 39 15.50 -9.64 19.64
CA LEU A 39 16.79 -10.31 19.86
C LEU A 39 17.68 -10.33 18.59
N GLY A 40 17.11 -10.64 17.43
CA GLY A 40 17.86 -10.66 16.16
C GLY A 40 18.50 -9.31 15.82
N ALA A 41 17.79 -8.20 16.05
CA ALA A 41 18.35 -6.86 15.82
C ALA A 41 19.52 -6.57 16.76
N THR A 42 19.41 -6.96 18.04
CA THR A 42 20.49 -6.82 19.02
C THR A 42 21.72 -7.65 18.64
N LEU A 43 21.53 -8.87 18.13
CA LEU A 43 22.61 -9.74 17.67
C LEU A 43 23.38 -9.17 16.48
N ILE A 44 22.66 -8.50 15.56
CA ILE A 44 23.26 -7.80 14.42
C ILE A 44 24.04 -6.57 14.87
N GLU A 45 23.46 -5.79 15.78
CA GLU A 45 24.10 -4.58 16.33
C GLU A 45 25.39 -4.89 17.09
N LEU A 46 25.43 -6.03 17.80
CA LEU A 46 26.62 -6.52 18.49
C LEU A 46 27.68 -7.10 17.53
N GLY A 47 27.39 -7.20 16.23
CA GLY A 47 28.29 -7.76 15.23
C GLY A 47 28.49 -9.27 15.34
N VAL A 48 27.66 -9.97 16.12
CA VAL A 48 27.77 -11.42 16.31
C VAL A 48 27.16 -12.18 15.13
N LEU A 49 26.16 -11.59 14.48
CA LEU A 49 25.43 -12.18 13.37
C LEU A 49 25.20 -11.12 12.28
N THR A 50 25.33 -11.49 11.01
CA THR A 50 24.88 -10.60 9.92
C THR A 50 23.39 -10.75 9.67
N GLU A 51 22.75 -9.73 9.09
CA GLU A 51 21.33 -9.81 8.69
C GLU A 51 21.09 -11.00 7.75
N ASP A 52 21.98 -11.22 6.78
CA ASP A 52 21.87 -12.33 5.83
C ASP A 52 21.93 -13.70 6.50
N GLN A 53 22.85 -13.89 7.46
CA GLN A 53 22.92 -15.14 8.23
C GLN A 53 21.63 -15.36 9.04
N LEU A 54 21.07 -14.31 9.64
CA LEU A 54 19.81 -14.41 10.39
C LEU A 54 18.64 -14.78 9.48
N LEU A 55 18.49 -14.10 8.35
CA LEU A 55 17.38 -14.33 7.42
C LEU A 55 17.48 -15.71 6.75
N GLN A 56 18.68 -16.13 6.37
CA GLN A 56 18.92 -17.46 5.81
C GLN A 56 18.63 -18.56 6.83
N PHE A 57 19.02 -18.36 8.09
CA PHE A 57 18.70 -19.26 9.18
C PHE A 57 17.18 -19.36 9.42
N LEU A 58 16.48 -18.22 9.48
CA LEU A 58 15.02 -18.20 9.63
C LEU A 58 14.32 -18.91 8.46
N ALA A 59 14.79 -18.68 7.23
CA ALA A 59 14.26 -19.34 6.05
C ALA A 59 14.37 -20.86 6.14
N GLN A 60 15.54 -21.37 6.57
CA GLN A 60 15.77 -22.80 6.78
C GLN A 60 14.88 -23.38 7.88
N GLN A 61 14.81 -22.72 9.04
CA GLN A 61 14.02 -23.22 10.18
C GLN A 61 12.51 -23.23 9.91
N LEU A 62 12.04 -22.28 9.10
CA LEU A 62 10.64 -22.17 8.71
C LEU A 62 10.30 -22.95 7.43
N ASN A 63 11.31 -23.57 6.79
CA ASN A 63 11.19 -24.27 5.51
C ASN A 63 10.56 -23.41 4.41
N VAL A 64 11.05 -22.17 4.28
CA VAL A 64 10.63 -21.19 3.27
C VAL A 64 11.84 -20.74 2.46
N ALA A 65 11.62 -20.25 1.24
CA ALA A 65 12.71 -19.75 0.40
C ALA A 65 13.27 -18.42 0.94
N PHE A 66 14.58 -18.20 0.84
CA PHE A 66 15.18 -16.86 0.98
C PHE A 66 15.45 -16.30 -0.41
N LEU A 67 14.81 -15.19 -0.78
CA LEU A 67 14.86 -14.63 -2.12
C LEU A 67 15.50 -13.25 -2.13
N ASP A 68 16.44 -13.06 -3.07
CA ASP A 68 16.89 -11.74 -3.49
C ASP A 68 15.96 -11.22 -4.58
N ILE A 69 15.22 -10.15 -4.29
CA ILE A 69 14.27 -9.55 -5.23
C ILE A 69 14.82 -8.30 -5.91
N ALA A 70 16.03 -7.85 -5.56
CA ALA A 70 16.59 -6.60 -6.10
C ALA A 70 16.81 -6.65 -7.62
N GLN A 71 17.09 -7.84 -8.17
CA GLN A 71 17.32 -8.06 -9.60
C GLN A 71 16.18 -8.81 -10.28
N ARG A 72 15.11 -9.13 -9.54
CA ARG A 72 13.95 -9.83 -10.11
C ARG A 72 13.02 -8.84 -10.78
N ARG A 73 12.49 -9.20 -11.94
CA ARG A 73 11.40 -8.46 -12.57
C ARG A 73 10.09 -8.85 -11.91
N LEU A 74 9.62 -7.99 -11.01
CA LEU A 74 8.34 -8.16 -10.34
C LEU A 74 7.21 -7.62 -11.23
N ASP A 75 6.10 -8.36 -11.33
CA ASP A 75 4.92 -7.89 -12.03
C ASP A 75 4.17 -6.88 -11.14
N PRO A 76 3.98 -5.63 -11.58
CA PRO A 76 3.18 -4.66 -10.83
C PRO A 76 1.76 -5.15 -10.54
N LYS A 77 1.17 -5.97 -11.41
CA LYS A 77 -0.18 -6.52 -11.19
C LYS A 77 -0.21 -7.47 -9.99
N ALA A 78 0.78 -8.36 -9.89
CA ALA A 78 0.89 -9.27 -8.76
C ALA A 78 1.11 -8.49 -7.45
N ALA A 79 2.04 -7.53 -7.46
CA ALA A 79 2.31 -6.68 -6.29
C ALA A 79 1.05 -5.95 -5.79
N GLN A 80 0.24 -5.43 -6.72
CA GLN A 80 -0.98 -4.67 -6.43
C GLN A 80 -2.12 -5.50 -5.85
N LEU A 81 -2.04 -6.84 -5.85
CA LEU A 81 -2.97 -7.70 -5.09
C LEU A 81 -2.92 -7.38 -3.58
N LEU A 82 -1.80 -6.85 -3.08
CA LEU A 82 -1.69 -6.32 -1.74
C LEU A 82 -1.62 -4.79 -1.78
N PRO A 83 -2.51 -4.03 -1.12
CA PRO A 83 -2.44 -2.58 -1.10
C PRO A 83 -1.15 -2.06 -0.46
N GLU A 84 -0.62 -0.93 -0.94
CA GLU A 84 0.62 -0.34 -0.43
C GLU A 84 0.61 -0.20 1.11
N VAL A 85 -0.51 0.26 1.66
CA VAL A 85 -0.67 0.46 3.12
C VAL A 85 -0.45 -0.85 3.87
N GLN A 86 -1.05 -1.95 3.40
CA GLN A 86 -0.92 -3.27 4.03
C GLN A 86 0.44 -3.89 3.73
N ALA A 87 0.94 -3.76 2.51
CA ALA A 87 2.27 -4.19 2.10
C ALA A 87 3.37 -3.59 2.99
N ARG A 88 3.30 -2.28 3.27
CA ARG A 88 4.22 -1.59 4.17
C ARG A 88 4.01 -1.97 5.63
N ARG A 89 2.75 -2.00 6.09
CA ARG A 89 2.40 -2.33 7.48
C ARG A 89 2.92 -3.71 7.87
N TYR A 90 2.69 -4.70 7.02
CA TYR A 90 3.08 -6.08 7.27
C TYR A 90 4.43 -6.45 6.67
N ARG A 91 5.12 -5.49 6.03
CA ARG A 91 6.42 -5.69 5.35
C ARG A 91 6.38 -6.93 4.47
N ALA A 92 5.37 -6.97 3.62
CA ALA A 92 5.04 -8.07 2.74
C ALA A 92 4.79 -7.58 1.31
N LEU A 93 5.17 -8.37 0.32
CA LEU A 93 4.98 -8.08 -1.09
C LEU A 93 4.60 -9.35 -1.83
N VAL A 94 3.53 -9.30 -2.61
CA VAL A 94 3.22 -10.39 -3.54
C VAL A 94 4.22 -10.33 -4.69
N LEU A 95 5.08 -11.35 -4.76
CA LEU A 95 6.17 -11.45 -5.74
C LEU A 95 5.68 -12.05 -7.05
N GLU A 96 4.81 -13.06 -6.97
CA GLU A 96 4.23 -13.78 -8.12
C GLU A 96 2.77 -14.15 -7.82
N ASP A 97 1.89 -13.99 -8.81
CA ASP A 97 0.53 -14.55 -8.79
C ASP A 97 0.50 -15.82 -9.65
N ARG A 98 0.08 -16.95 -9.06
CA ARG A 98 0.03 -18.27 -9.72
C ARG A 98 -1.41 -18.77 -9.89
N GLY A 99 -2.40 -17.89 -9.77
CA GLY A 99 -3.82 -18.25 -9.84
C GLY A 99 -4.34 -18.67 -8.47
N ASP A 100 -4.18 -19.94 -8.13
CA ASP A 100 -4.69 -20.51 -6.86
C ASP A 100 -3.75 -20.26 -5.68
N SER A 101 -2.49 -19.88 -5.94
CA SER A 101 -1.53 -19.49 -4.91
C SER A 101 -0.81 -18.19 -5.25
N VAL A 102 -0.24 -17.54 -4.25
CA VAL A 102 0.65 -16.38 -4.40
C VAL A 102 1.96 -16.63 -3.69
N LEU A 103 3.07 -16.25 -4.34
CA LEU A 103 4.36 -16.19 -3.68
C LEU A 103 4.48 -14.86 -2.94
N LEU A 104 4.43 -14.90 -1.61
CA LEU A 104 4.47 -13.74 -0.74
C LEU A 104 5.87 -13.61 -0.09
N GLY A 105 6.57 -12.54 -0.45
CA GLY A 105 7.84 -12.15 0.15
C GLY A 105 7.61 -11.33 1.42
N MET A 106 8.20 -11.74 2.56
CA MET A 106 8.06 -11.07 3.85
C MET A 106 9.42 -10.85 4.52
N SER A 107 9.56 -9.75 5.27
CA SER A 107 10.75 -9.54 6.11
C SER A 107 10.76 -10.40 7.37
N ASP A 108 9.57 -10.77 7.87
CA ASP A 108 9.41 -11.57 9.10
C ASP A 108 8.27 -12.59 8.93
N PRO A 109 8.52 -13.76 8.30
CA PRO A 109 7.51 -14.81 8.16
C PRO A 109 7.19 -15.55 9.49
N ALA A 110 7.84 -15.20 10.61
CA ALA A 110 7.48 -15.72 11.93
C ALA A 110 6.36 -14.90 12.59
N ASP A 111 5.98 -13.75 12.03
CA ASP A 111 4.84 -12.95 12.49
C ASP A 111 3.52 -13.60 12.05
N LEU A 112 3.03 -14.53 12.89
CA LEU A 112 1.78 -15.25 12.64
C LEU A 112 0.57 -14.33 12.59
N ALA A 113 0.57 -13.21 13.32
CA ALA A 113 -0.55 -12.28 13.31
C ALA A 113 -0.60 -11.52 11.98
N ALA A 114 0.55 -11.11 11.44
CA ALA A 114 0.63 -10.55 10.10
C ALA A 114 0.17 -11.56 9.05
N LEU A 115 0.62 -12.82 9.14
CA LEU A 115 0.20 -13.89 8.22
C LEU A 115 -1.31 -14.13 8.23
N ASP A 116 -1.94 -14.17 9.41
CA ASP A 116 -3.39 -14.35 9.51
C ASP A 116 -4.16 -13.19 8.83
N GLN A 117 -3.68 -11.94 8.98
CA GLN A 117 -4.29 -10.79 8.31
C GLN A 117 -4.05 -10.80 6.79
N LEU A 118 -2.84 -11.15 6.36
CA LEU A 118 -2.49 -11.25 4.93
C LEU A 118 -3.25 -12.38 4.24
N ALA A 119 -3.50 -13.50 4.94
CA ALA A 119 -4.31 -14.59 4.42
C ALA A 119 -5.73 -14.10 4.12
N VAL A 120 -6.38 -13.40 5.05
CA VAL A 120 -7.73 -12.82 4.83
C VAL A 120 -7.74 -11.84 3.67
N LEU A 121 -6.71 -10.99 3.54
CA LEU A 121 -6.63 -9.99 2.46
C LEU A 121 -6.42 -10.60 1.08
N LEU A 122 -5.85 -11.80 0.99
CA LEU A 122 -5.47 -12.47 -0.26
C LEU A 122 -6.33 -13.71 -0.55
N GLU A 123 -7.40 -13.93 0.23
CA GLU A 123 -8.40 -14.96 -0.06
C GLU A 123 -8.96 -14.79 -1.48
N PRO A 124 -9.20 -15.89 -2.22
CA PRO A 124 -9.11 -17.30 -1.81
C PRO A 124 -7.74 -17.96 -2.03
N LYS A 125 -6.68 -17.19 -2.33
CA LYS A 125 -5.39 -17.73 -2.77
C LYS A 125 -4.58 -18.31 -1.62
N GLU A 126 -3.92 -19.44 -1.84
CA GLU A 126 -2.97 -20.02 -0.87
C GLU A 126 -1.67 -19.20 -0.83
N LEU A 127 -1.13 -18.89 0.37
CA LEU A 127 0.15 -18.18 0.46
C LEU A 127 1.32 -19.16 0.51
N GLU A 128 2.21 -19.04 -0.46
CA GLU A 128 3.55 -19.60 -0.43
C GLU A 128 4.51 -18.51 0.07
N LEU A 129 5.28 -18.80 1.12
CA LEU A 129 6.08 -17.78 1.78
C LEU A 129 7.54 -17.79 1.31
N ALA A 130 8.11 -16.60 1.21
CA ALA A 130 9.54 -16.39 1.05
C ALA A 130 10.03 -15.30 2.02
N VAL A 131 11.20 -15.51 2.60
CA VAL A 131 11.94 -14.46 3.32
C VAL A 131 12.58 -13.53 2.28
N VAL A 132 12.41 -12.23 2.49
CA VAL A 132 13.02 -11.18 1.68
C VAL A 132 13.60 -10.12 2.61
N ARG A 133 14.73 -9.51 2.22
CA ARG A 133 15.32 -8.42 3.00
C ARG A 133 14.37 -7.22 3.09
N GLU A 134 14.27 -6.62 4.27
CA GLU A 134 13.40 -5.45 4.50
C GLU A 134 13.79 -4.28 3.58
N SER A 135 15.09 -4.04 3.40
CA SER A 135 15.61 -3.00 2.51
C SER A 135 15.14 -3.16 1.06
N GLN A 136 15.09 -4.40 0.56
CA GLN A 136 14.63 -4.70 -0.80
C GLN A 136 13.12 -4.53 -0.94
N LEU A 137 12.34 -4.94 0.06
CA LEU A 137 10.89 -4.69 0.09
C LEU A 137 10.60 -3.19 0.03
N MET A 138 11.31 -2.38 0.82
CA MET A 138 11.13 -0.93 0.84
C MET A 138 11.46 -0.28 -0.51
N GLN A 139 12.50 -0.75 -1.19
CA GLN A 139 12.83 -0.29 -2.55
C GLN A 139 11.75 -0.71 -3.56
N ALA A 140 11.30 -1.96 -3.51
CA ALA A 140 10.25 -2.48 -4.38
C ALA A 140 8.94 -1.72 -4.20
N PHE A 141 8.55 -1.38 -2.97
CA PHE A 141 7.34 -0.61 -2.70
C PHE A 141 7.36 0.75 -3.42
N ASN A 142 8.49 1.46 -3.36
CA ASN A 142 8.62 2.77 -4.00
C ASN A 142 8.52 2.68 -5.53
N GLN A 143 8.94 1.57 -6.12
CA GLN A 143 8.90 1.38 -7.57
C GLN A 143 7.52 0.90 -8.04
N LEU A 144 6.90 -0.03 -7.31
CA LEU A 144 5.68 -0.73 -7.72
C LEU A 144 4.40 0.04 -7.37
N TYR A 145 4.40 0.81 -6.28
CA TYR A 145 3.27 1.65 -5.86
C TYR A 145 3.42 3.12 -6.25
N ARG A 146 4.23 3.41 -7.29
CA ARG A 146 4.52 4.79 -7.76
C ARG A 146 3.27 5.64 -8.03
N ARG A 147 2.14 5.03 -8.40
CA ARG A 147 0.89 5.76 -8.76
C ARG A 147 0.22 6.35 -7.52
N THR A 148 0.21 5.61 -6.42
CA THR A 148 -0.24 6.14 -5.12
C THR A 148 0.62 7.33 -4.68
N GLN A 149 1.93 7.31 -4.95
CA GLN A 149 2.81 8.45 -4.67
C GLN A 149 2.56 9.63 -5.60
N GLU A 150 2.33 9.39 -6.89
CA GLU A 150 1.97 10.43 -7.86
C GLU A 150 0.66 11.12 -7.46
N ILE A 151 -0.39 10.36 -7.15
CA ILE A 151 -1.69 10.87 -6.65
C ILE A 151 -1.47 11.77 -5.42
N ARG A 152 -0.66 11.33 -4.45
CA ARG A 152 -0.31 12.14 -3.27
C ARG A 152 0.42 13.43 -3.63
N SER A 153 1.40 13.37 -4.53
CA SER A 153 2.15 14.57 -4.94
C SER A 153 1.27 15.60 -5.66
N ILE A 154 0.37 15.15 -6.53
CA ILE A 154 -0.56 16.03 -7.25
C ILE A 154 -1.59 16.62 -6.27
N ALA A 155 -2.09 15.83 -5.32
CA ALA A 155 -2.98 16.32 -4.27
C ALA A 155 -2.34 17.41 -3.41
N HIS A 156 -1.06 17.22 -3.02
CA HIS A 156 -0.30 18.23 -2.28
C HIS A 156 -0.11 19.51 -3.09
N GLN A 157 0.31 19.39 -4.36
CA GLN A 157 0.47 20.52 -5.26
C GLN A 157 -0.86 21.29 -5.40
N LEU A 158 -1.96 20.57 -5.61
CA LEU A 158 -3.28 21.16 -5.76
C LEU A 158 -3.70 21.92 -4.48
N GLN A 159 -3.43 21.35 -3.31
CA GLN A 159 -3.69 21.98 -2.01
C GLN A 159 -2.91 23.29 -1.83
N GLU A 160 -1.67 23.36 -2.30
CA GLU A 160 -0.86 24.59 -2.29
C GLU A 160 -1.43 25.64 -3.25
N GLU A 161 -1.79 25.25 -4.48
CA GLU A 161 -2.43 26.13 -5.47
C GLU A 161 -3.75 26.74 -4.96
N TYR A 162 -4.48 26.03 -4.09
CA TYR A 162 -5.68 26.53 -3.43
C TYR A 162 -5.41 27.39 -2.18
N ARG A 163 -4.29 27.21 -1.49
CA ARG A 163 -3.91 28.05 -0.34
C ARG A 163 -3.55 29.47 -0.76
N ASP A 164 -2.93 29.64 -1.91
CA ASP A 164 -2.54 30.97 -2.43
C ASP A 164 -3.71 31.77 -3.03
N ALA A 165 -4.91 31.17 -3.13
CA ALA A 165 -6.13 31.86 -3.53
C ALA A 165 -7.08 31.96 -2.33
N ASP A 166 -7.02 33.09 -1.61
CA ASP A 166 -7.81 33.41 -0.40
C ASP A 166 -9.35 33.36 -0.58
N THR A 167 -9.85 33.00 -1.77
CA THR A 167 -11.24 32.67 -2.02
C THR A 167 -11.31 31.52 -3.01
N VAL A 168 -11.99 30.43 -2.64
CA VAL A 168 -12.39 29.37 -3.59
C VAL A 168 -13.42 29.99 -4.54
N ASP A 169 -12.94 30.66 -5.58
CA ASP A 169 -13.79 31.22 -6.62
C ASP A 169 -14.24 30.09 -7.55
N PHE A 170 -15.44 29.57 -7.25
CA PHE A 170 -16.12 28.55 -8.05
C PHE A 170 -16.37 29.01 -9.50
N SER A 171 -16.31 30.32 -9.80
CA SER A 171 -16.48 30.84 -11.15
C SER A 171 -15.21 30.68 -12.01
N ALA A 172 -14.03 30.58 -11.39
CA ALA A 172 -12.74 30.46 -12.08
C ALA A 172 -12.41 29.04 -12.58
N LEU A 173 -13.25 28.04 -12.27
CA LEU A 173 -13.10 26.64 -12.71
C LEU A 173 -13.84 26.34 -14.03
N SER A 174 -14.46 27.36 -14.63
CA SER A 174 -15.09 27.28 -15.95
C SER A 174 -14.18 27.78 -17.09
N THR A 175 -13.01 28.32 -16.75
CA THR A 175 -11.97 28.73 -17.71
C THR A 175 -10.78 27.78 -17.64
N GLU A 176 -10.19 27.48 -18.79
CA GLU A 176 -8.96 26.68 -18.95
C GLU A 176 -7.80 27.35 -18.19
N ASN A 177 -7.74 27.15 -16.87
CA ASN A 177 -6.69 27.62 -15.98
C ASN A 177 -5.78 26.47 -15.56
N ASP A 178 -4.55 26.78 -15.16
CA ASP A 178 -3.56 25.79 -14.69
C ASP A 178 -4.09 24.92 -13.54
N LYS A 179 -4.96 25.46 -12.67
CA LYS A 179 -5.61 24.71 -11.59
C LYS A 179 -6.53 23.60 -12.09
N ASP A 180 -7.29 23.86 -13.16
CA ASP A 180 -8.15 22.85 -13.77
C ASP A 180 -7.29 21.72 -14.37
N ASN A 181 -6.11 22.04 -14.90
CA ASN A 181 -5.15 21.04 -15.37
C ASN A 181 -4.63 20.14 -14.24
N THR A 182 -4.25 20.69 -13.07
CA THR A 182 -3.80 19.89 -11.92
C THR A 182 -4.90 18.95 -11.39
N ILE A 183 -6.15 19.43 -11.30
CA ILE A 183 -7.30 18.60 -10.89
C ILE A 183 -7.57 17.50 -11.92
N VAL A 184 -7.56 17.83 -13.20
CA VAL A 184 -7.75 16.85 -14.28
C VAL A 184 -6.67 15.79 -14.23
N ARG A 185 -5.40 16.16 -13.99
CA ARG A 185 -4.30 15.21 -13.80
C ARG A 185 -4.52 14.32 -12.59
N LEU A 186 -4.96 14.85 -11.45
CA LEU A 186 -5.27 14.06 -10.26
C LEU A 186 -6.37 13.03 -10.53
N LEU A 187 -7.49 13.46 -11.12
CA LEU A 187 -8.59 12.57 -11.50
C LEU A 187 -8.14 11.54 -12.53
N GLN A 188 -7.33 11.93 -13.51
CA GLN A 188 -6.78 11.01 -14.50
C GLN A 188 -5.90 9.94 -13.83
N SER A 189 -4.99 10.33 -12.93
CA SER A 189 -4.17 9.38 -12.17
C SER A 189 -5.03 8.44 -11.31
N LEU A 190 -6.10 8.95 -10.68
CA LEU A 190 -7.04 8.13 -9.91
C LEU A 190 -7.76 7.09 -10.77
N PHE A 191 -8.26 7.49 -11.95
CA PHE A 191 -8.91 6.57 -12.88
C PHE A 191 -7.92 5.57 -13.48
N GLU A 192 -6.71 6.01 -13.84
CA GLU A 192 -5.66 5.13 -14.35
C GLU A 192 -5.26 4.06 -13.34
N ASP A 193 -5.12 4.46 -12.07
CA ASP A 193 -4.83 3.56 -10.95
C ASP A 193 -5.97 2.54 -10.76
N ALA A 194 -7.22 3.02 -10.69
CA ALA A 194 -8.40 2.16 -10.55
C ALA A 194 -8.54 1.13 -11.69
N VAL A 195 -8.33 1.55 -12.94
CA VAL A 195 -8.37 0.65 -14.11
C VAL A 195 -7.22 -0.34 -14.09
N GLN A 196 -6.04 0.09 -13.64
CA GLN A 196 -4.88 -0.78 -13.56
C GLN A 196 -5.05 -1.89 -12.53
N VAL A 197 -5.64 -1.58 -11.38
CA VAL A 197 -5.91 -2.55 -10.31
C VAL A 197 -7.22 -3.31 -10.50
N GLY A 198 -7.99 -3.02 -11.56
CA GLY A 198 -9.25 -3.69 -11.87
C GLY A 198 -10.39 -3.34 -10.92
N ALA A 199 -10.40 -2.14 -10.36
CA ALA A 199 -11.44 -1.71 -9.43
C ALA A 199 -12.82 -1.55 -10.09
N SER A 200 -13.88 -2.02 -9.41
CA SER A 200 -15.27 -1.84 -9.82
C SER A 200 -15.85 -0.49 -9.43
N ASP A 201 -15.38 0.08 -8.31
CA ASP A 201 -15.87 1.33 -7.75
C ASP A 201 -14.70 2.18 -7.24
N ILE A 202 -14.84 3.51 -7.37
CA ILE A 202 -13.97 4.50 -6.72
C ILE A 202 -14.84 5.32 -5.78
N HIS A 203 -14.45 5.38 -4.52
CA HIS A 203 -15.07 6.18 -3.49
C HIS A 203 -14.14 7.35 -3.13
N ILE A 204 -14.68 8.57 -3.13
CA ILE A 204 -13.99 9.78 -2.73
C ILE A 204 -14.78 10.37 -1.56
N GLU A 205 -14.23 10.24 -0.35
CA GLU A 205 -14.93 10.51 0.90
C GLU A 205 -14.14 11.53 1.72
N PRO A 206 -14.57 12.80 1.77
CA PRO A 206 -14.02 13.74 2.74
C PRO A 206 -14.46 13.31 4.15
N ASP A 207 -13.50 13.22 5.07
CA ASP A 207 -13.69 12.87 6.48
C ASP A 207 -12.96 13.90 7.36
N ASP A 208 -13.02 13.77 8.69
CA ASP A 208 -12.41 14.72 9.61
C ASP A 208 -10.88 14.73 9.49
N GLY A 209 -10.35 15.80 8.89
CA GLY A 209 -8.92 16.02 8.69
C GLY A 209 -8.23 15.15 7.63
N VAL A 210 -8.95 14.24 6.96
CA VAL A 210 -8.41 13.40 5.87
C VAL A 210 -9.38 13.25 4.69
N LEU A 211 -8.84 13.16 3.48
CA LEU A 211 -9.58 12.76 2.29
C LEU A 211 -9.34 11.26 2.06
N ARG A 212 -10.38 10.45 2.25
CA ARG A 212 -10.34 9.00 2.10
C ARG A 212 -10.67 8.64 0.65
N LEU A 213 -9.76 7.93 0.00
CA LEU A 213 -9.94 7.36 -1.32
C LEU A 213 -10.05 5.85 -1.17
N ARG A 214 -11.18 5.26 -1.55
CA ARG A 214 -11.33 3.80 -1.55
C ARG A 214 -11.58 3.27 -2.94
N GLN A 215 -11.02 2.11 -3.25
CA GLN A 215 -11.30 1.38 -4.48
C GLN A 215 -11.88 0.02 -4.10
N ARG A 216 -12.98 -0.39 -4.75
CA ARG A 216 -13.48 -1.74 -4.61
C ARG A 216 -12.78 -2.63 -5.62
N ILE A 217 -12.00 -3.59 -5.16
CA ILE A 217 -11.29 -4.55 -6.00
C ILE A 217 -11.79 -5.93 -5.58
N ASP A 218 -12.35 -6.69 -6.52
CA ASP A 218 -12.92 -8.03 -6.26
C ASP A 218 -13.87 -8.10 -5.05
N GLY A 219 -14.66 -7.03 -4.86
CA GLY A 219 -15.63 -6.92 -3.77
C GLY A 219 -15.08 -6.34 -2.46
N VAL A 220 -13.76 -6.31 -2.28
CA VAL A 220 -13.08 -5.79 -1.09
C VAL A 220 -12.76 -4.31 -1.25
N LEU A 221 -12.94 -3.51 -0.19
CA LEU A 221 -12.58 -2.09 -0.19
C LEU A 221 -11.13 -1.90 0.22
N HIS A 222 -10.36 -1.25 -0.64
CA HIS A 222 -8.97 -0.89 -0.42
C HIS A 222 -8.85 0.62 -0.20
N GLU A 223 -8.25 1.02 0.91
CA GLU A 223 -8.20 2.42 1.36
C GLU A 223 -6.82 3.06 1.15
N SER A 224 -6.83 4.32 0.68
CA SER A 224 -5.73 5.25 0.70
C SER A 224 -6.16 6.58 1.34
N LEU A 225 -5.31 7.12 2.21
CA LEU A 225 -5.57 8.39 2.89
C LEU A 225 -4.68 9.49 2.32
N LEU A 226 -5.31 10.65 2.08
CA LEU A 226 -4.69 11.94 1.78
C LEU A 226 -4.93 12.91 2.94
N LYS A 227 -3.98 13.80 3.22
CA LYS A 227 -4.12 14.84 4.26
C LYS A 227 -4.77 16.10 3.72
N GLU A 228 -4.86 16.21 2.41
CA GLU A 228 -5.26 17.39 1.66
C GLU A 228 -6.79 17.48 1.53
N THR A 229 -7.51 17.60 2.65
CA THR A 229 -8.99 17.64 2.64
C THR A 229 -9.57 18.81 1.85
N ALA A 230 -8.86 19.94 1.76
CA ALA A 230 -9.41 21.13 1.14
C ALA A 230 -9.58 21.00 -0.39
N ILE A 231 -9.01 19.97 -1.02
CA ILE A 231 -9.19 19.71 -2.45
C ILE A 231 -10.52 18.99 -2.76
N ALA A 232 -11.23 18.46 -1.76
CA ALA A 232 -12.45 17.69 -1.97
C ALA A 232 -13.56 18.47 -2.71
N PRO A 233 -13.86 19.75 -2.40
CA PRO A 233 -14.85 20.52 -3.15
C PRO A 233 -14.49 20.69 -4.63
N ALA A 234 -13.20 20.82 -4.94
CA ALA A 234 -12.70 20.95 -6.31
C ALA A 234 -12.88 19.65 -7.10
N LEU A 235 -12.59 18.50 -6.48
CA LEU A 235 -12.83 17.18 -7.08
C LEU A 235 -14.32 16.97 -7.39
N VAL A 236 -15.20 17.26 -6.43
CA VAL A 236 -16.66 17.13 -6.61
C VAL A 236 -17.15 18.04 -7.74
N LEU A 237 -16.69 19.29 -7.79
CA LEU A 237 -17.08 20.21 -8.87
C LEU A 237 -16.66 19.68 -10.24
N ARG A 238 -15.40 19.26 -10.38
CA ARG A 238 -14.88 18.78 -11.65
C ARG A 238 -15.59 17.52 -12.11
N LEU A 239 -15.84 16.59 -11.20
CA LEU A 239 -16.60 15.37 -11.46
C LEU A 239 -18.04 15.68 -11.90
N LYS A 240 -18.71 16.64 -11.25
CA LYS A 240 -20.04 17.12 -11.67
C LYS A 240 -20.03 17.71 -13.08
N LEU A 241 -19.03 18.54 -13.41
CA LEU A 241 -18.88 19.10 -14.76
C LEU A 241 -18.70 17.99 -15.81
N MET A 242 -17.86 17.00 -15.53
CA MET A 242 -17.63 15.85 -16.42
C MET A 242 -18.93 15.07 -16.68
N ALA A 243 -19.78 14.94 -15.66
CA ALA A 243 -21.05 14.22 -15.74
C ALA A 243 -22.25 15.09 -16.17
N GLY A 244 -22.05 16.39 -16.46
CA GLY A 244 -23.12 17.32 -16.81
C GLY A 244 -24.13 17.60 -15.70
N LEU A 245 -23.71 17.48 -14.44
CA LEU A 245 -24.55 17.68 -13.25
C LEU A 245 -24.58 19.15 -12.80
N ASP A 246 -25.58 19.49 -11.98
CA ASP A 246 -25.71 20.83 -11.41
C ASP A 246 -24.63 21.07 -10.34
N ILE A 247 -23.67 21.93 -10.68
CA ILE A 247 -22.57 22.33 -9.83
C ILE A 247 -23.00 23.19 -8.63
N SER A 248 -24.13 23.89 -8.74
CA SER A 248 -24.65 24.77 -7.70
C SER A 248 -25.38 24.01 -6.60
N GLU A 249 -26.03 22.90 -6.93
CA GLU A 249 -26.81 22.11 -5.99
C GLU A 249 -25.93 21.16 -5.15
N LYS A 250 -25.85 21.37 -3.84
CA LYS A 250 -25.02 20.58 -2.91
C LYS A 250 -25.83 19.83 -1.86
N ARG A 251 -27.15 20.04 -1.81
CA ARG A 251 -28.05 19.56 -0.74
C ARG A 251 -28.78 18.27 -1.10
N LEU A 252 -28.81 17.91 -2.38
CA LEU A 252 -29.50 16.73 -2.89
C LEU A 252 -28.49 15.79 -3.57
N PRO A 253 -28.69 14.46 -3.47
CA PRO A 253 -27.95 13.50 -4.30
C PRO A 253 -28.14 13.78 -5.78
N GLN A 254 -27.11 13.54 -6.57
CA GLN A 254 -27.16 13.65 -8.03
C GLN A 254 -26.43 12.47 -8.68
N ASP A 255 -27.04 11.91 -9.72
CA ASP A 255 -26.52 10.77 -10.49
C ASP A 255 -26.25 11.20 -11.93
N GLY A 256 -25.11 10.76 -12.46
CA GLY A 256 -24.69 11.07 -13.82
C GLY A 256 -23.86 9.96 -14.45
N ARG A 257 -23.55 10.15 -15.73
CA ARG A 257 -22.64 9.28 -16.48
C ARG A 257 -21.72 10.11 -17.35
N PHE A 258 -20.51 9.62 -17.54
CA PHE A 258 -19.55 10.23 -18.45
C PHE A 258 -18.57 9.18 -18.96
N GLN A 259 -17.90 9.49 -20.05
CA GLN A 259 -16.87 8.64 -20.62
C GLN A 259 -15.49 9.18 -20.30
N ILE A 260 -14.58 8.28 -19.95
CA ILE A 260 -13.16 8.58 -19.83
C ILE A 260 -12.36 7.73 -20.80
N ARG A 261 -11.18 8.22 -21.17
CA ARG A 261 -10.22 7.44 -21.96
C ARG A 261 -8.99 7.16 -21.12
N VAL A 262 -8.73 5.89 -20.85
CA VAL A 262 -7.62 5.41 -20.03
C VAL A 262 -6.85 4.37 -20.82
N LYS A 263 -5.53 4.58 -21.03
CA LYS A 263 -4.65 3.66 -21.79
C LYS A 263 -5.21 3.23 -23.16
N GLY A 264 -5.89 4.13 -23.85
CA GLY A 264 -6.48 3.89 -25.17
C GLY A 264 -7.84 3.16 -25.16
N GLN A 265 -8.35 2.78 -23.99
CA GLN A 265 -9.70 2.22 -23.83
C GLN A 265 -10.67 3.31 -23.38
N THR A 266 -11.89 3.29 -23.93
CA THR A 266 -12.98 4.16 -23.48
C THR A 266 -13.79 3.42 -22.43
N ILE A 267 -14.01 4.05 -21.27
CA ILE A 267 -14.73 3.47 -20.13
C ILE A 267 -15.93 4.36 -19.83
N ASP A 268 -17.11 3.74 -19.71
CA ASP A 268 -18.34 4.41 -19.27
C ASP A 268 -18.36 4.40 -17.73
N VAL A 269 -18.31 5.59 -17.14
CA VAL A 269 -18.33 5.78 -15.68
C VAL A 269 -19.73 6.20 -15.26
N ARG A 270 -20.25 5.52 -14.24
CA ARG A 270 -21.45 5.93 -13.51
C ARG A 270 -21.01 6.61 -12.23
N MET A 271 -21.61 7.74 -11.92
CA MET A 271 -21.24 8.53 -10.76
C MET A 271 -22.47 8.95 -10.00
N SER A 272 -22.37 8.86 -8.69
CA SER A 272 -23.36 9.36 -7.75
C SER A 272 -22.65 10.28 -6.77
N THR A 273 -23.29 11.40 -6.45
CA THR A 273 -22.85 12.31 -5.39
C THR A 273 -23.90 12.31 -4.30
N MET A 274 -23.45 12.40 -3.04
CA MET A 274 -24.32 12.46 -1.89
C MET A 274 -23.82 13.57 -0.94
N PRO A 275 -24.71 14.40 -0.39
CA PRO A 275 -24.34 15.32 0.68
C PRO A 275 -23.83 14.56 1.90
N VAL A 276 -22.73 15.02 2.47
CA VAL A 276 -22.14 14.49 3.70
C VAL A 276 -22.06 15.62 4.74
N GLN A 277 -22.04 15.24 6.03
CA GLN A 277 -22.06 16.18 7.16
C GLN A 277 -20.72 16.92 7.33
#